data_AF-A0A6A0HQM9-F1
#
_entry.id   AF-A0A6A0HQM9-F1
#
_cell.length_a   1.000
_cell.length_b   1.000
_cell.length_c   1.000
_cell.angle_alpha   90.00
_cell.angle_beta   90.00
_cell.angle_gamma   90.00
#
_symmetry.space_group_name_H-M   'P 1'
#
loop_
_entity.id
_entity.type
_entity.pdbx_description
1 polymer ?
#
loop_
_entity_poly.entity_id
_entity_poly.type
_entity_poly.pdbx_seq_one_letter_code
_entity_poly.pdbx_strand_id
1 'polypeptide(L)'
;MPHEPHPDFFVDRDLDGNIFTTILKNAVIPIERHQAHFVHDIPDHEWIAEAGKHGWYVLTHDKMIRHRMQELNTVKENNVGMYILVGKASHAELASVLSQ
;
A
#
# COMPACT_ATOMS: atom_id res chain seq x y z
N MET A 1 26.77 -6.24 -4.84
CA MET A 1 26.00 -5.03 -4.54
C MET A 1 25.29 -5.28 -3.23
N PRO A 2 25.36 -4.42 -2.21
CA PRO A 2 24.35 -4.48 -1.17
C PRO A 2 23.01 -4.24 -1.86
N HIS A 3 22.01 -5.09 -1.61
CA HIS A 3 20.65 -4.82 -2.03
C HIS A 3 20.29 -3.46 -1.43
N GLU A 4 19.99 -2.46 -2.26
CA GLU A 4 19.38 -1.23 -1.75
C GLU A 4 18.21 -1.66 -0.86
N PRO A 5 18.09 -1.13 0.38
CA PRO A 5 16.95 -1.47 1.21
C PRO A 5 15.71 -1.20 0.37
N HIS A 6 14.94 -2.26 0.13
CA HIS A 6 13.69 -2.13 -0.59
C HIS A 6 12.85 -1.10 0.17
N PRO A 7 12.28 -0.09 -0.52
CA PRO A 7 11.43 0.88 0.14
C PRO A 7 10.29 0.14 0.84
N ASP A 8 9.98 0.54 2.07
CA ASP A 8 8.90 -0.07 2.84
C ASP A 8 7.59 0.03 2.06
N PHE A 9 6.85 -1.07 1.94
CA PHE A 9 5.54 -1.06 1.29
C PHE A 9 4.52 -0.49 2.25
N PHE A 10 3.66 0.42 1.81
CA PHE A 10 2.51 0.85 2.59
C PHE A 10 1.27 0.04 2.19
N VAL A 11 0.58 -0.56 3.16
CA VAL A 11 -0.71 -1.22 2.94
C VAL A 11 -1.86 -0.32 3.36
N ASP A 12 -2.82 -0.13 2.46
CA ASP A 12 -4.02 0.65 2.73
C ASP A 12 -4.90 0.02 3.82
N ARG A 13 -5.96 0.74 4.20
CA ARG A 13 -6.92 0.31 5.23
C ARG A 13 -7.54 -1.05 4.94
N ASP A 14 -7.84 -1.34 3.67
CA ASP A 14 -8.55 -2.57 3.27
C ASP A 14 -7.65 -3.81 3.37
N LEU A 15 -6.35 -3.64 3.13
CA LEU A 15 -5.34 -4.67 3.27
C LEU A 15 -4.84 -4.82 4.71
N ASP A 16 -4.93 -3.77 5.51
CA ASP A 16 -4.40 -3.70 6.86
C ASP A 16 -5.20 -4.54 7.89
N GLY A 17 -4.50 -5.43 8.62
CA GLY A 17 -5.08 -6.25 9.69
C GLY A 17 -5.62 -7.60 9.22
N ASN A 18 -5.53 -7.87 7.92
CA ASN A 18 -5.96 -9.12 7.31
C ASN A 18 -4.80 -10.11 7.18
N ILE A 19 -5.13 -11.33 6.75
CA ILE A 19 -4.17 -12.41 6.41
C ILE A 19 -3.06 -11.93 5.47
N PHE A 20 -3.34 -10.91 4.66
CA PHE A 20 -2.37 -10.23 3.78
C PHE A 20 -1.13 -9.76 4.55
N THR A 21 -1.31 -8.90 5.55
CA THR A 21 -0.19 -8.36 6.34
C THR A 21 0.55 -9.44 7.12
N THR A 22 -0.16 -10.47 7.60
CA THR A 22 0.46 -11.62 8.28
C THR A 22 1.39 -12.40 7.36
N ILE A 23 0.97 -12.67 6.12
CA ILE A 23 1.78 -13.38 5.13
C ILE A 23 3.02 -12.57 4.76
N LEU A 24 2.87 -11.27 4.48
CA LEU A 24 4.02 -10.40 4.14
C LEU A 24 5.02 -10.30 5.30
N LYS A 25 4.55 -10.16 6.54
CA LYS A 25 5.40 -10.18 7.74
C LYS A 25 6.16 -11.49 7.90
N ASN A 26 5.49 -12.62 7.70
CA ASN A 26 6.13 -13.94 7.78
C ASN A 26 7.18 -14.15 6.69
N ALA A 27 7.02 -13.47 5.56
CA ALA A 27 8.00 -13.43 4.47
C ALA A 27 9.12 -12.40 4.68
N VAL A 28 9.16 -11.71 5.82
CA VAL A 28 10.16 -10.68 6.16
C VAL A 28 10.15 -9.52 5.14
N ILE A 29 8.98 -9.23 4.56
CA ILE A 29 8.79 -8.07 3.70
C ILE A 29 8.44 -6.88 4.59
N PRO A 30 9.24 -5.80 4.58
CA PRO A 30 8.94 -4.60 5.36
C PRO A 30 7.64 -3.95 4.88
N ILE A 31 6.72 -3.72 5.82
CA ILE A 31 5.45 -3.04 5.54
C ILE A 31 5.12 -2.00 6.60
N GLU A 32 4.58 -0.89 6.14
CA GLU A 32 3.93 0.14 6.93
C GLU A 32 2.42 0.01 6.80
N ARG A 33 1.73 0.06 7.95
CA ARG A 33 0.31 -0.26 8.07
C ARG A 33 -0.52 1.01 8.24
N HIS A 34 -1.60 1.18 7.48
CA HIS A 34 -2.47 2.34 7.61
C HIS A 34 -2.88 2.65 9.05
N GLN A 35 -3.32 1.65 9.83
CA GLN A 35 -3.77 1.80 11.23
C GLN A 35 -2.64 2.17 12.20
N ALA A 36 -1.36 2.01 11.81
CA ALA A 36 -0.23 2.44 12.62
C ALA A 36 0.02 3.96 12.53
N HIS A 37 -0.40 4.59 11.43
CA HIS A 37 -0.11 5.99 11.12
C HIS A 37 -1.33 6.89 11.15
N PHE A 38 -2.52 6.35 10.86
CA PHE A 38 -3.70 7.16 10.60
C PHE A 38 -4.95 6.68 11.33
N VAL A 39 -5.82 7.64 11.65
CA VAL A 39 -7.18 7.36 12.11
C VAL A 39 -8.01 6.73 11.00
N HIS A 40 -9.10 6.06 11.38
CA HIS A 40 -9.88 5.25 10.45
C HIS A 40 -10.47 6.07 9.28
N ASP A 41 -10.90 7.31 9.53
CA ASP A 41 -11.66 8.17 8.62
C ASP A 41 -10.80 9.20 7.85
N ILE A 42 -9.48 9.06 7.90
CA ILE A 42 -8.59 9.94 7.12
C ILE A 42 -8.96 9.87 5.62
N PRO A 43 -9.07 11.02 4.92
CA PRO A 43 -9.33 11.04 3.49
C PRO A 43 -8.20 10.39 2.67
N ASP A 44 -8.56 9.81 1.52
CA ASP A 44 -7.58 9.04 0.75
C ASP A 44 -6.38 9.85 0.26
N HIS A 45 -6.64 11.07 -0.22
CA HIS A 45 -5.60 11.98 -0.66
C HIS A 45 -4.63 12.40 0.47
N GLU A 46 -5.04 12.37 1.73
CA GLU A 46 -4.14 12.76 2.84
C GLU A 46 -3.14 11.65 3.15
N TRP A 47 -3.60 10.39 3.29
CA TRP A 47 -2.68 9.28 3.55
C TRP A 47 -1.81 8.96 2.32
N ILE A 48 -2.31 9.15 1.10
CA ILE A 48 -1.52 8.99 -0.14
C ILE A 48 -0.37 10.01 -0.17
N ALA A 49 -0.65 11.28 0.16
CA ALA A 49 0.38 12.31 0.20
C ALA A 49 1.46 11.97 1.22
N GLU A 50 1.06 11.49 2.40
CA GLU A 50 2.01 11.10 3.45
C GLU A 50 2.87 9.91 3.02
N ALA A 51 2.28 8.86 2.44
CA ALA A 51 3.04 7.74 1.90
C ALA A 51 4.12 8.17 0.88
N GLY A 52 3.80 9.16 0.03
CA GLY A 52 4.76 9.74 -0.90
C GLY A 52 5.93 10.46 -0.21
N LYS A 53 5.66 11.21 0.87
CA LYS A 53 6.72 11.89 1.65
C LYS A 53 7.70 10.91 2.30
N HIS A 54 7.21 9.75 2.73
CA HIS A 54 8.06 8.68 3.30
C HIS A 54 8.71 7.79 2.23
N GLY A 55 8.36 7.97 0.95
CA GLY A 55 8.90 7.18 -0.15
C GLY A 55 8.35 5.74 -0.20
N TRP A 56 7.21 5.48 0.43
CA TRP A 56 6.60 4.15 0.46
C TRP A 56 5.94 3.79 -0.86
N TYR A 57 6.03 2.51 -1.24
CA TYR A 57 5.24 1.97 -2.35
C TYR A 57 3.90 1.48 -1.83
N VAL A 58 2.81 2.08 -2.30
CA VAL A 58 1.46 1.74 -1.85
C VAL A 58 0.97 0.46 -2.52
N LEU A 59 0.47 -0.48 -1.71
CA LEU A 59 -0.33 -1.62 -2.12
C LEU A 59 -1.79 -1.34 -1.73
N THR A 60 -2.71 -1.42 -2.69
CA THR A 60 -4.13 -1.11 -2.46
C THR A 60 -5.06 -1.99 -3.31
N HIS A 61 -6.25 -2.28 -2.80
CA HIS A 61 -7.34 -2.87 -3.57
C HIS A 61 -8.33 -1.82 -4.12
N ASP A 62 -8.23 -0.56 -3.72
CA ASP A 62 -9.14 0.48 -4.18
C ASP A 62 -8.82 0.92 -5.61
N LYS A 63 -9.50 0.30 -6.55
CA LYS A 63 -9.44 0.64 -7.98
C LYS A 63 -9.99 2.03 -8.31
N MET A 64 -10.68 2.70 -7.39
CA MET A 64 -11.27 4.02 -7.62
C MET A 64 -10.25 5.14 -7.54
N ILE A 65 -9.11 4.92 -6.87
CA ILE A 65 -8.01 5.90 -6.75
C ILE A 65 -7.55 6.42 -8.12
N ARG A 66 -7.54 5.56 -9.13
CA ARG A 66 -7.14 5.94 -10.49
C ARG A 66 -8.18 6.79 -11.25
N HIS A 67 -9.40 6.90 -10.73
CA HIS A 67 -10.52 7.61 -11.35
C HIS A 67 -10.92 8.87 -10.60
N ARG A 68 -10.70 8.91 -9.28
CA ARG A 68 -10.97 10.09 -8.46
C ARG A 68 -9.84 11.11 -8.69
N MET A 69 -10.18 12.22 -9.33
CA MET A 69 -9.20 13.24 -9.76
C MET A 69 -8.31 13.74 -8.62
N GLN A 70 -8.86 13.91 -7.42
CA GLN A 70 -8.10 14.38 -6.26
C GLN A 70 -6.99 13.38 -5.90
N GLU A 71 -7.33 12.11 -5.70
CA GLU A 71 -6.39 11.05 -5.34
C GLU A 71 -5.35 10.81 -6.45
N LEU A 72 -5.79 10.79 -7.71
CA LEU A 72 -4.87 10.65 -8.85
C LEU A 72 -3.88 11.82 -8.94
N ASN A 73 -4.33 13.05 -8.69
CA ASN A 73 -3.44 14.21 -8.64
C ASN A 73 -2.46 14.08 -7.48
N THR A 74 -2.92 13.70 -6.29
CA THR A 74 -2.07 13.48 -5.13
C THR A 74 -0.98 12.44 -5.38
N VAL A 75 -1.31 11.31 -6.02
CA VAL A 75 -0.32 10.28 -6.41
C VAL A 75 0.78 10.91 -7.28
N LYS A 76 0.39 11.71 -8.29
CA LYS A 76 1.34 12.34 -9.22
C LYS A 76 2.18 13.43 -8.55
N GLU A 77 1.53 14.32 -7.82
CA GLU A 77 2.17 15.47 -7.17
C GLU A 77 3.18 15.04 -6.09
N ASN A 78 2.94 13.91 -5.42
CA ASN A 78 3.81 13.36 -4.38
C ASN A 78 4.69 12.20 -4.87
N ASN A 79 4.75 11.94 -6.19
CA ASN A 79 5.55 10.87 -6.80
C ASN A 79 5.36 9.49 -6.16
N VAL A 80 4.12 9.15 -5.81
CA VAL A 80 3.81 7.90 -5.11
C VAL A 80 3.91 6.72 -6.08
N GLY A 81 4.79 5.77 -5.78
CA GLY A 81 4.76 4.45 -6.39
C GLY A 81 3.55 3.68 -5.86
N MET A 82 2.64 3.23 -6.73
CA MET A 82 1.41 2.57 -6.30
C MET A 82 1.09 1.34 -7.17
N TYR A 83 0.81 0.22 -6.52
CA TYR A 83 0.31 -1.01 -7.13
C TYR A 83 -1.14 -1.23 -6.72
N ILE A 84 -2.05 -1.11 -7.69
CA ILE A 84 -3.47 -1.41 -7.50
C ILE A 84 -3.68 -2.89 -7.85
N LEU A 85 -4.00 -3.68 -6.84
CA LEU A 85 -4.28 -5.10 -6.96
C LEU A 85 -5.71 -5.30 -7.49
N VAL A 86 -5.84 -5.79 -8.72
CA VAL A 86 -7.15 -6.00 -9.37
C VAL A 86 -7.36 -7.49 -9.62
N GLY A 87 -8.50 -8.02 -9.19
CA GLY A 87 -8.85 -9.42 -9.44
C GLY A 87 -9.90 -9.93 -8.47
N LYS A 88 -10.08 -11.25 -8.47
CA LYS A 88 -10.95 -11.99 -7.53
C LYS A 88 -10.18 -12.90 -6.58
N ALA A 89 -8.86 -12.91 -6.70
CA ALA A 89 -8.00 -13.66 -5.79
C ALA A 89 -8.22 -13.13 -4.36
N SER A 90 -8.24 -14.05 -3.41
CA SER A 90 -8.30 -13.71 -2.00
C SER A 90 -7.03 -12.95 -1.57
N HIS A 91 -7.13 -12.20 -0.48
CA HIS A 91 -5.98 -11.55 0.13
C HIS A 91 -4.83 -12.52 0.43
N ALA A 92 -5.12 -13.78 0.76
CA ALA A 92 -4.09 -14.79 0.99
C ALA A 92 -3.34 -15.16 -0.31
N GLU A 93 -4.07 -15.38 -1.40
CA GLU A 93 -3.48 -15.69 -2.72
C GLU A 93 -2.68 -14.51 -3.28
N LEU A 94 -3.12 -13.27 -3.05
CA LEU A 94 -2.36 -12.10 -3.50
C LEU A 94 -1.08 -11.92 -2.71
N ALA A 95 -1.12 -12.10 -1.39
CA ALA A 95 0.06 -12.00 -0.56
C ALA A 95 1.09 -13.11 -0.88
N SER A 96 0.64 -14.31 -1.25
CA SER A 96 1.54 -15.41 -1.61
C SER A 96 2.32 -15.16 -2.90
N VAL A 97 1.83 -14.32 -3.81
CA VAL A 97 2.58 -13.90 -5.01
C VAL A 97 3.66 -12.89 -4.67
N LEU A 98 3.42 -12.01 -3.69
CA LEU A 98 4.38 -10.99 -3.27
C LEU A 98 5.46 -11.54 -2.33
N SER A 99 5.28 -12.74 -1.78
CA SER A 99 6.17 -13.37 -0.79
C SER A 99 7.01 -14.54 -1.34
N GLN A 100 7.09 -14.68 -2.66
CA GLN A 100 7.90 -15.69 -3.35
C GLN A 100 9.34 -15.22 -3.62
#